data_AF-A0A2N3AL15-F1
#
_entry.id   AF-A0A2N3AL15-F1
#
_cell.length_a   1.000
_cell.length_b   1.000
_cell.length_c   1.000
_cell.angle_alpha   90.00
_cell.angle_beta   90.00
_cell.angle_gamma   90.00
#
_symmetry.space_group_name_H-M   'P 1'
#
loop_
_entity.id
_entity.type
_entity.pdbx_description
1 polymer ?
#
loop_
_entity_poly.entity_id
_entity_poly.type
_entity_poly.pdbx_seq_one_letter_code
_entity_poly.pdbx_strand_id
1 'polypeptide(L)' 'MAKIKVKDNEEMDHALRRFKKECQKSGIISDLRRHEYYEKPSVRRKKKALAAQRKLKKRGRF' A
#
# COMPACT_ATOMS: atom_id res chain seq x y z
N MET A 1 7.58 2.83 -8.36
CA MET A 1 6.50 2.91 -9.36
C MET A 1 6.07 1.49 -9.74
N ALA A 2 4.77 1.19 -9.70
CA ALA A 2 4.25 -0.10 -10.12
C ALA A 2 4.22 -0.17 -11.65
N LYS A 3 4.83 -1.20 -12.25
CA LYS A 3 4.80 -1.47 -13.69
C LYS A 3 4.38 -2.93 -13.89
N ILE A 4 3.44 -3.18 -14.80
CA ILE A 4 3.01 -4.53 -15.16
C ILE A 4 3.16 -4.68 -16.66
N LYS A 5 3.75 -5.80 -17.07
CA LYS A 5 3.76 -6.23 -18.48
C LYS A 5 2.54 -7.11 -18.71
N VAL A 6 1.67 -6.67 -19.60
CA VAL A 6 0.52 -7.47 -20.05
C VAL A 6 1.06 -8.56 -20.98
N LYS A 7 0.58 -9.79 -20.84
CA LYS A 7 0.90 -10.89 -21.76
C LYS A 7 -0.19 -10.96 -22.83
N ASP A 8 0.16 -11.46 -24.02
CA ASP A 8 -0.70 -11.43 -25.20
C ASP A 8 -2.02 -12.23 -25.07
N ASN A 9 -2.13 -13.12 -24.06
CA ASN A 9 -3.32 -13.95 -23.78
C ASN A 9 -4.05 -13.57 -22.48
N GLU A 10 -3.88 -12.34 -21.98
CA GLU A 10 -4.64 -11.87 -20.81
C GLU A 10 -5.81 -10.97 -21.20
N GLU A 11 -6.98 -11.25 -20.62
CA GLU A 11 -8.09 -10.29 -20.63
C GLU A 11 -7.70 -9.01 -19.89
N MET A 12 -8.09 -7.86 -20.44
CA MET A 12 -7.78 -6.52 -19.90
C MET A 12 -8.10 -6.39 -18.39
N ASP A 13 -9.22 -6.96 -17.95
CA ASP A 13 -9.66 -6.91 -16.56
C ASP A 13 -8.70 -7.65 -15.60
N HIS A 14 -8.09 -8.74 -16.05
CA HIS A 14 -7.09 -9.45 -15.27
C HIS A 14 -5.80 -8.64 -15.10
N ALA A 15 -5.35 -7.95 -16.15
CA ALA A 15 -4.22 -7.03 -16.08
C ALA A 15 -4.49 -5.86 -15.11
N LEU A 16 -5.68 -5.25 -15.17
CA LEU A 16 -6.09 -4.16 -14.28
C LEU A 16 -6.15 -4.57 -12.81
N ARG A 17 -6.68 -5.77 -12.51
CA ARG A 17 -6.71 -6.30 -11.14
C ARG A 17 -5.31 -6.47 -10.56
N ARG A 18 -4.38 -7.02 -11.34
CA ARG A 18 -2.98 -7.14 -10.92
C ARG A 18 -2.34 -5.77 -10.71
N PHE A 19 -2.63 -4.81 -11.59
CA PHE A 19 -2.10 -3.45 -11.48
C PHE A 19 -2.55 -2.78 -10.20
N LYS A 20 -3.84 -2.86 -9.88
CA LYS A 20 -4.40 -2.36 -8.62
C LYS A 20 -3.73 -3.00 -7.41
N LYS A 21 -3.50 -4.31 -7.43
CA LYS A 21 -2.81 -5.03 -6.35
C LYS A 21 -1.36 -4.58 -6.17
N GLU A 22 -0.65 -4.33 -7.27
CA GLU A 22 0.74 -3.89 -7.23
C GLU A 22 0.90 -2.40 -6.87
N CYS A 23 -0.07 -1.55 -7.20
CA CYS A 23 -0.21 -0.21 -6.66
C CYS A 23 -0.47 -0.22 -5.14
N GLN A 24 -1.30 -1.15 -4.65
CA GLN A 24 -1.55 -1.30 -3.21
C GLN A 24 -0.29 -1.81 -2.47
N LYS A 25 0.39 -2.81 -3.04
CA LYS A 25 1.61 -3.39 -2.46
C LYS A 25 2.78 -2.41 -2.44
N SER A 26 2.92 -1.60 -3.48
CA SER A 26 3.93 -0.54 -3.55
C SER A 26 3.63 0.64 -2.61
N GLY A 27 2.44 0.70 -2.01
CA GLY A 27 2.11 1.71 -1.01
C GLY A 27 1.91 3.12 -1.55
N ILE A 28 1.87 3.30 -2.89
CA ILE A 28 1.79 4.62 -3.54
C ILE A 28 0.62 5.46 -3.01
N ILE A 29 -0.55 4.83 -2.82
CA ILE A 29 -1.75 5.50 -2.29
C ILE A 29 -1.56 5.90 -0.81
N SER A 30 -0.86 5.07 -0.03
CA SER A 30 -0.55 5.38 1.37
C SER A 30 0.46 6.53 1.48
N ASP A 31 1.40 6.60 0.55
CA ASP A 31 2.38 7.68 0.50
C ASP A 31 1.72 8.99 0.07
N LEU A 32 0.83 8.97 -0.92
CA LEU A 32 0.04 10.15 -1.31
C LEU A 32 -0.66 10.76 -0.08
N ARG A 33 -1.44 9.95 0.65
CA ARG A 33 -2.17 10.37 1.86
C ARG A 33 -1.28 10.88 2.99
N ARG A 34 -0.02 10.43 3.03
CA ARG A 34 0.94 10.86 4.05
C ARG A 34 1.57 12.22 3.72
N HIS A 35 1.60 12.60 2.44
CA HIS A 35 2.18 13.84 1.96
C HIS A 35 1.14 14.91 1.64
N GLU A 36 -0.16 14.60 1.69
CA GLU A 36 -1.27 15.56 1.48
C GLU A 36 -1.21 16.77 2.42
N TYR A 37 -0.70 16.61 3.64
CA TYR A 37 -0.56 17.70 4.61
C TYR A 37 0.68 17.50 5.50
N TYR A 38 1.17 18.61 6.06
CA TYR A 38 2.25 18.54 7.03
C TYR A 38 1.78 17.83 8.31
N GLU A 39 2.48 16.77 8.65
CA GLU A 39 2.30 16.07 9.91
C GLU A 39 3.51 16.28 10.82
N LYS A 40 3.27 16.84 12.01
CA LYS A 40 4.32 17.04 13.01
C LYS A 40 5.07 15.72 13.28
N PRO A 41 6.41 15.74 13.44
CA PRO A 41 7.21 14.52 13.62
C PRO A 41 6.73 13.59 14.74
N SER A 42 6.17 14.14 15.81
CA SER A 42 5.58 13.35 16.91
C SER A 42 4.38 12.51 16.46
N VAL A 43 3.45 13.11 15.71
CA VAL A 43 2.25 12.41 15.22
C VAL A 43 2.64 11.33 14.21
N ARG A 44 3.60 11.64 13.34
CA ARG A 44 4.16 10.68 12.36
C ARG A 44 4.80 9.46 13.05
N ARG A 45 5.56 9.67 14.13
CA ARG A 45 6.14 8.59 14.96
C ARG A 45 5.04 7.76 15.63
N LYS A 46 4.02 8.40 16.20
CA LYS A 46 2.87 7.71 16.83
C LYS A 46 2.10 6.85 15.82
N LYS A 47 1.78 7.39 14.63
CA LYS A 47 1.11 6.63 13.56
C LYS A 47 1.94 5.43 13.09
N LYS A 48 3.27 5.58 12.94
CA LYS A 48 4.16 4.47 12.57
C LYS A 48 4.14 3.35 13.61
N ALA A 49 4.22 3.68 14.90
CA ALA A 49 4.17 2.69 15.98
C ALA A 49 2.82 1.94 16.01
N LEU A 50 1.71 2.66 15.88
CA LEU A 50 0.36 2.06 15.84
C LEU A 50 0.19 1.13 14.63
N ALA A 51 0.69 1.53 13.46
CA ALA A 51 0.66 0.69 12.26
C ALA A 51 1.46 -0.61 12.44
N ALA A 52 2.64 -0.54 13.08
CA ALA A 52 3.46 -1.72 13.39
C ALA A 52 2.74 -2.66 14.37
N GLN A 53 2.16 -2.13 15.45
CA GLN A 53 1.37 -2.90 16.41
C GLN A 53 0.17 -3.59 15.75
N ARG A 54 -0.57 -2.88 14.89
CA ARG A 54 -1.70 -3.47 14.13
C ARG A 54 -1.24 -4.62 13.23
N LYS A 55 -0.07 -4.49 12.58
CA LYS A 55 0.52 -5.54 11.74
C LYS A 55 0.91 -6.77 12.56
N LEU A 56 1.48 -6.58 13.75
CA LEU A 56 1.82 -7.67 14.68
C LEU A 56 0.57 -8.40 15.17
N LYS A 57 -0.45 -7.66 15.64
CA LYS A 57 -1.73 -8.24 16.08
C LYS A 57 -2.44 -9.04 14.98
N LYS A 58 -2.35 -8.61 13.72
CA LYS A 58 -2.89 -9.37 12.58
C LYS A 58 -2.14 -10.67 12.31
N ARG A 59 -0.84 -10.75 12.60
CA ARG A 59 -0.01 -11.95 12.38
C ARG A 59 -0.28 -13.04 13.40
N GLY A 60 -0.52 -12.69 14.66
CA GLY A 60 -0.82 -13.64 15.74
C GLY A 60 -2.30 -14.01 15.87
N ARG A 61 -3.12 -13.69 14.87
CA ARG A 61 -4.56 -14.00 14.83
C ARG A 61 -4.86 -15.22 13.95
N PHE A 62 -3.82 -16.00 13.66
CA PHE A 62 -3.83 -17.32 13.06
C PHE A 62 -3.20 -18.29 14.05
#